data_AF-A0A5B0WLD2-F1
#
_entry.id   AF-A0A5B0WLD2-F1
#
_cell.length_a   1.000
_cell.length_b   1.000
_cell.length_c   1.000
_cell.angle_alpha   90.00
_cell.angle_beta   90.00
_cell.angle_gamma   90.00
#
_symmetry.space_group_name_H-M   'P 1'
#
loop_
_entity.id
_entity.type
_entity.pdbx_description
1 polymer ?
#
loop_
_entity_poly.entity_id
_entity_poly.type
_entity_poly.pdbx_seq_one_letter_code
_entity_poly.pdbx_strand_id
1 'polypeptide(L)'
;MRTQPKETPINIRAKAFQRELIDHAANLLSKTRTDFILDAACRAAEDAILDQRHFFVNDKKYHMFMQMLEQPLSDNEGFKKLMGYKAPWE
;
A
#
# COMPACT_ATOMS: atom_id res chain seq x y z
N MET A 1 15.18 12.05 -13.00
CA MET A 1 14.09 12.17 -13.99
C MET A 1 13.21 10.92 -13.86
N ARG A 2 11.98 11.04 -13.34
CA ARG A 2 11.04 9.91 -13.33
C ARG A 2 10.57 9.73 -14.78
N THR A 3 11.08 8.72 -15.46
CA THR A 3 10.51 8.25 -16.74
C THR A 3 9.05 7.93 -16.48
N GLN A 4 8.11 8.66 -17.09
CA GLN A 4 6.71 8.27 -17.06
C GLN A 4 6.61 6.84 -17.59
N PRO A 5 6.08 5.89 -16.82
CA PRO A 5 5.89 4.54 -17.33
C PRO A 5 4.91 4.63 -18.51
N LYS A 6 5.33 4.11 -19.66
CA LYS A 6 4.43 3.92 -20.80
C LYS A 6 3.25 3.08 -20.33
N GLU A 7 2.02 3.49 -20.62
CA GLU A 7 0.82 2.72 -20.27
C GLU A 7 0.96 1.29 -20.83
N THR A 8 1.00 0.30 -19.93
CA THR A 8 1.11 -1.12 -20.31
C THR A 8 -0.25 -1.79 -20.18
N PRO A 9 -0.73 -2.47 -21.23
CA PRO A 9 -2.05 -3.09 -21.21
C PRO A 9 -2.08 -4.27 -20.22
N ILE A 10 -3.15 -4.34 -19.41
CA ILE A 10 -3.44 -5.47 -18.53
C ILE A 10 -4.52 -6.32 -19.21
N ASN A 11 -4.14 -7.53 -19.65
CA ASN A 11 -5.07 -8.45 -20.32
C ASN A 11 -5.67 -9.42 -19.30
N ILE A 12 -6.99 -9.37 -19.11
CA ILE A 12 -7.71 -10.20 -18.14
C ILE A 12 -8.80 -11.00 -18.86
N ARG A 13 -8.91 -12.29 -18.54
CA ARG A 13 -10.02 -13.14 -18.99
C ARG A 13 -11.07 -13.23 -17.90
N ALA A 14 -12.33 -13.01 -18.24
CA ALA A 14 -13.46 -13.13 -17.32
C ALA A 14 -14.53 -14.06 -17.89
N LYS A 15 -15.19 -14.82 -17.03
CA LYS A 15 -16.40 -15.57 -17.39
C LYS A 15 -17.55 -14.59 -17.66
N ALA A 16 -18.57 -15.02 -18.42
CA ALA A 16 -19.72 -14.17 -18.76
C ALA A 16 -20.38 -13.56 -17.52
N PHE A 17 -20.65 -14.37 -16.49
CA PHE A 17 -21.22 -13.90 -15.22
C PHE A 17 -20.35 -12.85 -14.51
N GLN A 18 -19.03 -13.03 -14.49
CA GLN A 18 -18.11 -12.06 -13.86
C GLN A 18 -18.14 -10.73 -14.62
N ARG A 19 -18.19 -10.78 -15.95
CA ARG A 19 -18.30 -9.59 -16.78
C ARG A 19 -19.61 -8.84 -16.51
N GLU A 20 -20.74 -9.54 -16.49
CA GLU A 20 -22.05 -8.94 -16.23
C GLU A 20 -22.11 -8.28 -14.84
N LEU A 21 -21.58 -8.95 -13.82
CA LEU A 21 -21.49 -8.40 -12.47
C LEU A 21 -20.65 -7.11 -12.43
N ILE A 22 -19.49 -7.10 -13.10
CA ILE A 22 -18.62 -5.94 -13.17
C ILE A 22 -19.28 -4.80 -13.96
N ASP A 23 -19.89 -5.09 -15.10
CA ASP A 23 -20.58 -4.11 -15.93
C ASP A 23 -21.72 -3.46 -15.13
N HIS A 24 -22.49 -4.23 -14.35
CA HIS A 24 -23.52 -3.69 -13.47
C HIS A 24 -22.95 -2.77 -12.39
N ALA A 25 -21.89 -3.18 -11.70
CA ALA A 25 -21.24 -2.37 -10.66
C ALA A 25 -20.64 -1.07 -11.22
N ALA A 26 -20.02 -1.12 -12.41
CA ALA A 26 -19.47 0.04 -13.08
C ALA A 26 -20.58 1.04 -13.47
N ASN A 27 -21.72 0.54 -13.97
CA ASN A 27 -22.88 1.36 -14.32
C ASN A 27 -23.47 2.07 -13.10
N LEU A 28 -23.58 1.40 -11.94
CA LEU A 28 -24.07 2.00 -10.70
C LEU A 28 -23.21 3.18 -10.23
N LEU A 29 -21.91 3.16 -10.55
CA LEU A 29 -20.96 4.21 -10.18
C LEU A 29 -20.70 5.21 -11.33
N SER A 30 -21.44 5.10 -12.45
CA SER A 30 -21.24 5.91 -13.65
C SER A 30 -19.79 5.90 -14.17
N LYS A 31 -19.12 4.75 -14.06
CA LYS A 31 -17.72 4.55 -14.51
C LYS A 31 -17.68 3.62 -15.72
N THR A 32 -16.63 3.74 -16.52
CA THR A 32 -16.35 2.69 -17.51
C THR A 32 -15.93 1.42 -16.80
N ARG A 33 -16.20 0.25 -17.41
CA ARG A 33 -15.73 -1.03 -16.89
C ARG A 33 -14.22 -1.04 -16.64
N THR A 34 -13.43 -0.47 -17.56
CA THR A 34 -11.97 -0.47 -17.45
C THR A 34 -11.53 0.34 -16.23
N ASP A 35 -12.11 1.53 -16.02
CA ASP A 35 -11.79 2.37 -14.87
C ASP A 35 -12.21 1.70 -13.57
N PHE A 36 -13.39 1.07 -13.54
CA PHE A 36 -13.85 0.32 -12.38
C PHE A 36 -12.92 -0.84 -12.03
N ILE A 37 -12.50 -1.63 -13.02
CA ILE A 37 -11.57 -2.75 -12.82
C ILE A 37 -10.22 -2.24 -12.33
N LEU A 38 -9.69 -1.17 -12.92
CA LEU A 38 -8.40 -0.62 -12.54
C LEU A 38 -8.42 -0.07 -11.11
N ASP A 39 -9.44 0.72 -10.76
CA ASP A 39 -9.63 1.25 -9.41
C ASP A 39 -9.74 0.12 -8.37
N ALA A 40 -10.55 -0.90 -8.67
CA ALA A 40 -10.73 -2.04 -7.78
C ALA A 40 -9.45 -2.86 -7.61
N ALA A 41 -8.71 -3.08 -8.70
CA ALA A 41 -7.43 -3.80 -8.68
C ALA A 41 -6.37 -3.03 -7.88
N CYS A 42 -6.29 -1.70 -8.04
CA CYS A 42 -5.38 -0.86 -7.27
C CYS A 42 -5.68 -0.92 -5.78
N ARG A 43 -6.95 -0.75 -5.38
CA ARG A 43 -7.35 -0.85 -3.97
C ARG A 43 -7.02 -2.22 -3.38
N ALA A 44 -7.37 -3.30 -4.08
CA ALA A 44 -7.06 -4.65 -3.62
C ALA A 44 -5.54 -4.89 -3.51
N ALA A 45 -4.74 -4.30 -4.39
CA ALA A 45 -3.29 -4.35 -4.29
C ALA A 45 -2.75 -3.56 -3.10
N GLU A 46 -3.27 -2.35 -2.85
CA GLU A 46 -2.94 -1.53 -1.69
C GLU A 46 -3.27 -2.26 -0.38
N ASP A 47 -4.49 -2.79 -0.27
CA ASP A 47 -4.92 -3.56 0.91
C ASP A 47 -4.02 -4.78 1.13
N ALA A 48 -3.69 -5.53 0.08
CA ALA A 48 -2.79 -6.68 0.18
C ALA A 48 -1.36 -6.31 0.61
N ILE A 49 -0.86 -5.14 0.19
CA ILE A 49 0.44 -4.61 0.62
C ILE A 49 0.38 -4.16 2.08
N LEU A 50 -0.70 -3.50 2.50
CA LEU A 50 -0.88 -3.02 3.88
C LEU A 50 -1.08 -4.18 4.87
N ASP A 51 -1.77 -5.23 4.45
CA ASP A 51 -1.95 -6.46 5.21
C ASP A 51 -0.66 -7.30 5.29
N GLN A 52 0.43 -6.90 4.61
CA GLN A 52 1.69 -7.61 4.65
C GLN A 52 2.34 -7.51 6.05
N ARG A 53 2.08 -8.51 6.88
CA ARG A 53 2.67 -8.66 8.23
C ARG A 53 4.11 -9.20 8.23
N HIS A 54 4.54 -9.80 7.12
CA HIS A 54 5.87 -10.40 6.99
C HIS A 54 6.72 -9.62 5.98
N PHE A 55 7.78 -8.98 6.48
CA PHE A 55 8.77 -8.31 5.65
C PHE A 55 9.89 -9.29 5.30
N PHE A 56 9.99 -9.66 4.02
CA PHE A 56 11.14 -10.39 3.53
C PHE A 56 12.30 -9.42 3.33
N VAL A 57 13.28 -9.50 4.24
CA VAL A 57 14.53 -8.74 4.16
C VAL A 57 15.67 -9.69 3.83
N ASN A 58 16.65 -9.22 3.08
CA ASN A 58 17.91 -9.96 2.92
C ASN A 58 18.76 -9.85 4.18
N ASP A 59 19.76 -10.72 4.33
CA ASP A 59 20.59 -10.80 5.54
C ASP A 59 21.25 -9.45 5.90
N LYS A 60 21.63 -8.66 4.90
CA LYS A 60 22.21 -7.33 5.11
C LYS A 60 21.20 -6.38 5.76
N LYS A 61 19.98 -6.30 5.22
CA LYS A 61 18.91 -5.46 5.78
C LYS A 61 18.50 -5.95 7.17
N TYR A 62 18.48 -7.27 7.38
CA TYR A 62 18.20 -7.85 8.69
C TYR A 62 19.24 -7.44 9.74
N HIS A 63 20.54 -7.57 9.45
CA HIS A 63 21.61 -7.15 10.36
C HIS A 63 21.57 -5.65 10.66
N MET A 64 21.35 -4.82 9.64
CA MET A 64 21.20 -3.37 9.84
C MET A 64 20.01 -3.05 10.76
N PHE A 65 18.88 -3.73 10.57
CA PHE A 65 17.70 -3.58 11.41
C PHE A 65 17.96 -4.00 12.85
N MET A 66 18.60 -5.15 13.08
CA MET A 66 18.95 -5.62 14.42
C MET A 66 19.93 -4.68 15.11
N GLN A 67 20.94 -4.19 14.39
CA GLN A 67 21.89 -3.21 14.93
C GLN A 67 21.19 -1.92 15.36
N MET A 68 20.18 -1.46 14.62
CA MET A 68 19.39 -0.27 15.00
C MET A 68 18.48 -0.54 16.21
N LEU A 69 17.92 -1.74 16.33
CA LEU A 69 17.08 -2.11 17.48
C LEU A 69 17.88 -2.27 18.78
N GLU A 70 19.10 -2.80 18.68
CA GLU A 70 19.97 -3.02 19.84
C GLU A 70 20.69 -1.73 20.27
N GLN A 71 20.73 -0.70 19.41
CA GLN A 71 21.33 0.57 19.76
C GLN A 71 20.55 1.25 20.88
N PRO A 72 21.22 1.68 21.97
CA PRO A 72 20.57 2.48 22.99
C PRO A 72 20.06 3.77 22.35
N LEU A 73 18.90 4.24 22.81
CA LEU A 73 18.35 5.52 22.39
C LEU A 73 19.38 6.60 22.66
N SER A 74 20.01 7.09 21.60
CA SER A 74 20.90 8.24 21.64
C SER A 74 20.10 9.48 22.01
N ASP A 75 20.79 10.54 22.45
CA ASP A 75 20.12 11.77 22.82
C ASP A 75 19.44 12.39 21.59
N ASN A 76 18.14 12.12 21.44
CA ASN A 76 17.32 12.51 20.31
C ASN A 76 16.30 13.54 20.79
N GLU A 77 16.55 14.80 20.42
CA GLU A 77 15.67 15.93 20.77
C GLU A 77 14.23 15.73 20.27
N GLY A 78 14.06 15.10 19.11
CA GLY A 78 12.74 14.75 18.56
C GLY A 78 12.01 13.73 19.43
N PHE A 79 12.72 12.71 19.92
CA PHE A 79 12.17 11.72 20.86
C PHE A 79 11.77 12.35 22.19
N LYS A 80 12.63 13.21 22.77
CA LYS A 80 12.32 13.97 23.99
C LYS A 80 11.08 14.84 23.82
N LYS A 81 10.97 15.53 22.68
CA LYS A 81 9.80 16.37 22.34
C LYS A 81 8.52 15.55 22.19
N LEU A 82 8.61 14.36 21.58
CA LEU A 82 7.46 13.48 21.37
C LEU A 82 6.98 12.85 22.69
N MET A 83 7.90 12.40 23.55
CA MET A 83 7.57 11.87 24.88
C MET A 83 7.09 12.95 25.86
N GLY A 84 7.52 14.20 25.68
CA GLY A 84 7.05 15.36 26.44
C GLY A 84 5.76 15.99 25.88
N TYR A 85 5.24 15.49 24.77
CA TYR A 85 4.03 16.03 24.17
C TYR A 85 2.81 15.62 24.98
N LYS A 86 2.13 16.61 25.56
CA LYS A 86 0.85 16.38 26.24
C LYS A 86 -0.25 16.25 25.19
N ALA A 87 -0.95 15.13 25.22
CA ALA A 87 -1.99 14.87 24.23
C ALA A 87 -3.14 15.89 24.37
N PRO A 88 -3.72 16.38 23.27
CA PRO A 88 -4.74 17.44 23.29
C PRO A 88 -6.10 17.00 23.87
N TRP A 89 -6.23 15.77 24.35
CA TRP A 89 -7.43 15.21 24.96
C TRP A 89 -7.28 14.94 26.47
N GLU A 90 -6.18 15.39 27.09
CA GLU A 90 -6.02 15.49 28.55
C GLU A 90 -6.37 16.88 29.09
#